data_AF-A0A258QAE0-F1
#
_entry.id   AF-A0A258QAE0-F1
#
_cell.length_a   1.000
_cell.length_b   1.000
_cell.length_c   1.000
_cell.angle_alpha   90.00
_cell.angle_beta   90.00
_cell.angle_gamma   90.00
#
_symmetry.space_group_name_H-M   'P 1'
#
loop_
_entity.id
_entity.type
_entity.pdbx_description
1 polymer ?
#
loop_
_entity_poly.entity_id
_entity_poly.type
_entity_poly.pdbx_seq_one_letter_code
_entity_poly.pdbx_strand_id
1 'polypeptide(L)'
;MNLPPVIAIDGPTASGKGTVASLVAEKLGFYYLDSGALYRLVALGSQKASIDVKNGPELGILAKKLVISFKNGQILLNSEDVTEAIRTESIGLRASAIAVHPEVRQALVGVQHGFRIAPGLVADGRDMASVIFPDAVLKVFLTATAQARAERRYKQLIAKGIS
;
A
#
# COMPACT_ATOMS: atom_id res chain seq x y z
N MET A 1 -7.51 -23.57 14.75
CA MET A 1 -6.71 -22.39 15.12
C MET A 1 -7.45 -21.16 14.64
N ASN A 2 -7.64 -20.14 15.48
CA ASN A 2 -8.28 -18.89 15.05
C ASN A 2 -7.36 -18.16 14.08
N LEU A 3 -7.93 -17.59 13.01
CA LEU A 3 -7.20 -16.71 12.11
C LEU A 3 -6.62 -15.53 12.91
N PRO A 4 -5.38 -15.08 12.64
CA PRO A 4 -4.82 -13.89 13.28
C PRO A 4 -5.77 -12.69 13.14
N PRO A 5 -5.99 -11.89 14.19
CA PRO A 5 -6.88 -10.73 14.13
C PRO A 5 -6.35 -9.69 13.15
N VAL A 6 -7.27 -9.01 12.46
CA VAL A 6 -6.96 -7.91 11.53
C VAL A 6 -7.64 -6.63 11.99
N ILE A 7 -6.88 -5.54 12.04
CA ILE A 7 -7.38 -4.17 12.16
C ILE A 7 -7.24 -3.52 10.78
N ALA A 8 -8.35 -3.20 10.13
CA ALA A 8 -8.36 -2.52 8.84
C ALA A 8 -8.53 -1.01 9.05
N ILE A 9 -7.62 -0.21 8.46
CA ILE A 9 -7.66 1.25 8.50
C ILE A 9 -7.72 1.77 7.06
N ASP A 10 -8.90 2.21 6.65
CA ASP A 10 -9.14 2.78 5.33
C ASP A 10 -9.22 4.30 5.38
N GLY A 11 -8.88 4.97 4.28
CA GLY A 11 -9.10 6.41 4.17
C GLY A 11 -8.55 7.04 2.89
N PRO A 12 -8.90 8.31 2.63
CA PRO A 12 -8.37 9.04 1.50
C PRO A 12 -6.86 9.33 1.63
N THR A 13 -6.23 9.74 0.53
CA THR A 13 -4.84 10.20 0.54
C THR A 13 -4.69 11.37 1.51
N ALA A 14 -3.58 11.38 2.26
CA ALA A 14 -3.23 12.42 3.22
C ALA A 14 -4.21 12.58 4.40
N SER A 15 -5.00 11.54 4.75
CA SER A 15 -5.76 11.51 6.02
C SER A 15 -4.90 11.23 7.25
N GLY A 16 -3.70 10.67 7.06
CA GLY A 16 -2.81 10.27 8.15
C GLY A 16 -2.84 8.79 8.52
N LYS A 17 -3.60 7.99 7.77
CA LYS A 17 -3.81 6.56 8.00
C LYS A 17 -2.51 5.77 8.15
N GLY A 18 -1.52 5.96 7.27
CA GLY A 18 -0.25 5.24 7.36
C GLY A 18 0.51 5.51 8.66
N THR A 19 0.50 6.76 9.15
CA THR A 19 1.11 7.11 10.44
C THR A 19 0.38 6.44 11.61
N VAL A 20 -0.95 6.49 11.61
CA VAL A 20 -1.75 5.85 12.68
C VAL A 20 -1.57 4.34 12.64
N ALA A 21 -1.65 3.73 11.46
CA ALA A 21 -1.57 2.29 11.27
C ALA A 21 -0.21 1.73 11.69
N SER A 22 0.89 2.39 11.34
CA SER A 22 2.23 1.95 11.75
C SER A 22 2.40 2.01 13.27
N LEU A 23 1.93 3.09 13.92
CA LEU A 23 2.01 3.25 15.38
C LEU A 23 1.14 2.21 16.11
N VAL A 24 -0.06 1.92 15.60
CA VAL A 24 -0.93 0.89 16.16
C VAL A 24 -0.29 -0.49 16.03
N ALA A 25 0.28 -0.81 14.86
CA ALA A 25 0.96 -2.09 14.64
C ALA A 25 2.12 -2.28 15.61
N GLU A 26 2.98 -1.26 15.75
CA GLU A 26 4.10 -1.24 16.70
C GLU A 26 3.62 -1.43 18.14
N LYS A 27 2.59 -0.68 18.56
CA LYS A 27 2.08 -0.73 19.93
C LYS A 27 1.49 -2.10 20.30
N LEU A 28 0.92 -2.81 19.33
CA LEU A 28 0.31 -4.12 19.51
C LEU A 28 1.26 -5.30 19.20
N GLY A 29 2.45 -5.03 18.66
CA GLY A 29 3.33 -6.07 18.13
C GLY A 29 2.75 -6.81 16.91
N PHE A 30 1.83 -6.18 16.18
CA PHE A 30 1.20 -6.74 15.00
C PHE A 30 2.05 -6.47 13.75
N TYR A 31 1.88 -7.31 12.72
CA TYR A 31 2.40 -7.02 11.40
C TYR A 31 1.69 -5.79 10.81
N TYR A 32 2.40 -5.06 9.96
CA TYR A 32 1.88 -3.89 9.26
C TYR A 32 1.87 -4.12 7.75
N LEU A 33 0.74 -3.83 7.11
CA LEU A 33 0.58 -3.84 5.67
C LEU A 33 0.21 -2.43 5.17
N ASP A 34 1.09 -1.82 4.38
CA ASP A 34 0.78 -0.68 3.52
C ASP A 34 0.38 -1.20 2.13
N SER A 35 -0.91 -1.35 1.87
CA SER A 35 -1.38 -1.79 0.55
C SER A 35 -0.96 -0.83 -0.57
N GLY A 36 -0.83 0.47 -0.28
CA GLY A 36 -0.39 1.48 -1.23
C GLY A 36 1.06 1.27 -1.70
N ALA A 37 1.93 0.73 -0.84
CA ALA A 37 3.28 0.35 -1.21
C ALA A 37 3.30 -0.78 -2.25
N LEU A 38 2.36 -1.75 -2.18
CA LEU A 38 2.26 -2.84 -3.15
C LEU A 38 1.91 -2.32 -4.54
N TYR A 39 0.93 -1.42 -4.67
CA TYR A 39 0.62 -0.78 -5.96
C TYR A 39 1.80 0.04 -6.48
N ARG A 40 2.58 0.69 -5.61
CA ARG A 40 3.79 1.43 -6.02
C ARG A 40 4.91 0.51 -6.50
N LEU A 41 5.02 -0.70 -5.95
CA LEU A 41 5.95 -1.72 -6.45
C LEU A 41 5.57 -2.19 -7.85
N VAL A 42 4.28 -2.43 -8.12
CA VAL A 42 3.79 -2.74 -9.47
C VAL A 42 4.03 -1.57 -10.43
N ALA A 43 3.81 -0.33 -9.97
CA ALA A 43 4.10 0.86 -10.76
C ALA A 43 5.59 0.97 -11.11
N LEU A 44 6.49 0.78 -10.15
CA LEU A 44 7.93 0.81 -10.40
C LEU A 44 8.37 -0.32 -11.33
N GLY A 45 7.90 -1.55 -11.10
CA GLY A 45 8.19 -2.69 -11.96
C GLY A 45 7.70 -2.46 -13.40
N SER A 46 6.49 -1.91 -13.57
CA SER A 46 5.92 -1.64 -14.90
C SER A 46 6.67 -0.54 -15.63
N GLN A 47 7.16 0.47 -14.91
CA GLN A 47 8.02 1.51 -15.49
C GLN A 47 9.35 0.89 -15.97
N LYS A 48 10.00 0.06 -15.17
CA LYS A 48 11.25 -0.63 -15.56
C LYS A 48 11.06 -1.56 -16.76
N ALA A 49 9.91 -2.22 -16.85
CA ALA A 49 9.56 -3.11 -17.96
C ALA A 49 8.96 -2.39 -19.18
N SER A 50 8.86 -1.04 -19.17
CA SER A 50 8.24 -0.25 -20.23
C SER A 50 6.78 -0.65 -20.56
N ILE A 51 6.03 -1.14 -19.56
CA ILE A 51 4.61 -1.51 -19.72
C ILE A 51 3.74 -0.26 -19.58
N ASP A 52 2.81 -0.08 -20.52
CA ASP A 52 1.82 1.00 -20.51
C ASP A 52 0.90 0.86 -19.30
N VAL A 53 0.65 1.97 -18.60
CA VAL A 53 -0.29 2.05 -17.48
C VAL A 53 -1.72 1.67 -17.85
N LYS A 54 -2.06 1.67 -19.15
CA LYS A 54 -3.37 1.28 -19.68
C LYS A 54 -3.48 -0.22 -19.94
N ASN A 55 -2.38 -0.96 -19.98
CA ASN A 55 -2.38 -2.40 -20.27
C ASN A 55 -2.61 -3.23 -19.01
N GLY A 56 -3.86 -3.23 -18.51
CA GLY A 56 -4.28 -3.99 -17.33
C GLY A 56 -3.82 -5.47 -17.33
N PRO A 57 -4.00 -6.23 -18.42
CA PRO A 57 -3.54 -7.61 -18.50
C PRO A 57 -2.03 -7.80 -18.27
N GLU A 58 -1.17 -7.02 -18.94
CA GLU A 58 0.28 -7.11 -18.72
C GLU A 58 0.69 -6.67 -17.32
N LEU A 59 0.05 -5.63 -16.79
CA LEU A 59 0.27 -5.17 -15.42
C LEU A 59 -0.10 -6.24 -14.39
N GLY A 60 -1.20 -6.97 -14.61
CA GLY A 60 -1.61 -8.09 -13.76
C GLY A 60 -0.64 -9.26 -13.81
N ILE A 61 -0.13 -9.61 -15.00
CA ILE A 61 0.91 -10.63 -15.17
C ILE A 61 2.19 -10.22 -14.44
N LEU A 62 2.61 -8.96 -14.60
CA LEU A 62 3.76 -8.43 -13.89
C LEU A 62 3.57 -8.52 -12.37
N ALA A 63 2.42 -8.06 -11.86
CA ALA A 63 2.13 -8.04 -10.42
C ALA A 63 2.26 -9.43 -9.78
N LYS A 64 1.86 -10.50 -10.48
CA LYS A 64 2.03 -11.90 -10.02
C LYS A 64 3.49 -12.37 -9.96
N LYS A 65 4.38 -11.76 -10.74
CA LYS A 65 5.80 -12.14 -10.85
C LYS A 65 6.71 -11.36 -9.90
N LEU A 66 6.23 -10.30 -9.25
CA LEU A 66 7.08 -9.48 -8.38
C LEU A 66 7.52 -10.28 -7.16
N VAL A 67 8.83 -10.37 -6.96
CA VAL A 67 9.40 -10.91 -5.72
C VAL A 67 9.62 -9.74 -4.77
N ILE A 68 8.74 -9.63 -3.77
CA ILE A 68 8.71 -8.53 -2.80
C ILE A 68 9.20 -9.04 -1.45
N SER A 69 10.12 -8.31 -0.82
CA SER A 69 10.60 -8.61 0.54
C SER A 69 10.69 -7.34 1.37
N PHE A 70 10.18 -7.40 2.60
CA PHE A 70 10.27 -6.32 3.58
C PHE A 70 11.26 -6.75 4.67
N LYS A 71 12.40 -6.05 4.81
CA LYS A 71 13.45 -6.40 5.78
C LYS A 71 14.03 -5.14 6.41
N ASN A 72 14.06 -5.05 7.74
CA ASN A 72 14.71 -3.96 8.48
C ASN A 72 14.34 -2.54 7.98
N GLY A 73 13.06 -2.33 7.63
CA GLY A 73 12.58 -1.06 7.09
C GLY A 73 12.85 -0.83 5.60
N GLN A 74 13.59 -1.73 4.93
CA GLN A 74 13.80 -1.74 3.50
C GLN A 74 12.71 -2.51 2.76
N ILE A 75 12.40 -2.04 1.57
CA ILE A 75 11.50 -2.68 0.62
C ILE A 75 12.33 -3.11 -0.57
N LEU A 76 12.46 -4.42 -0.75
CA LEU A 76 13.21 -5.02 -1.82
C LEU A 76 12.27 -5.49 -2.93
N LEU A 77 12.61 -5.17 -4.17
CA LEU A 77 11.96 -5.69 -5.37
C LEU A 77 13.00 -6.45 -6.20
N ASN A 78 12.81 -7.76 -6.38
CA ASN A 78 13.79 -8.63 -7.06
C ASN A 78 15.21 -8.46 -6.47
N SER A 79 15.30 -8.39 -5.14
CA SER A 79 16.53 -8.16 -4.36
C SER A 79 17.15 -6.76 -4.46
N GLU A 80 16.57 -5.83 -5.22
CA GLU A 80 16.99 -4.43 -5.29
C GLU A 80 16.26 -3.60 -4.23
N ASP A 81 16.98 -2.76 -3.46
CA ASP A 81 16.35 -1.82 -2.55
C ASP A 81 15.66 -0.69 -3.32
N VAL A 82 14.34 -0.64 -3.21
CA VAL A 82 13.48 0.34 -3.88
C VAL A 82 12.73 1.24 -2.90
N THR A 83 13.16 1.26 -1.63
CA THR A 83 12.49 1.96 -0.52
C THR A 83 12.18 3.42 -0.85
N GLU A 84 13.15 4.16 -1.38
CA GLU A 84 12.96 5.55 -1.76
C GLU A 84 12.33 5.70 -3.15
N ALA A 85 12.68 4.81 -4.09
CA ALA A 85 12.15 4.85 -5.45
C ALA A 85 10.61 4.76 -5.49
N ILE A 86 10.02 3.90 -4.66
CA ILE A 86 8.55 3.78 -4.58
C ILE A 86 7.87 4.98 -3.92
N ARG A 87 8.61 5.86 -3.24
CA ARG A 87 8.08 7.05 -2.53
C ARG A 87 8.09 8.32 -3.39
N THR A 88 8.60 8.23 -4.60
CA THR A 88 8.59 9.32 -5.59
C THR A 88 7.18 9.65 -6.05
N GLU A 89 6.97 10.90 -6.49
CA GLU A 89 5.66 11.36 -6.95
C GLU A 89 5.23 10.69 -8.26
N SER A 90 6.15 10.55 -9.21
CA SER A 90 5.89 9.87 -10.50
C SER A 90 5.38 8.44 -10.29
N ILE A 91 5.99 7.69 -9.37
CA ILE A 91 5.53 6.34 -9.02
C ILE A 91 4.20 6.37 -8.28
N GLY A 92 3.95 7.36 -7.42
CA GLY A 92 2.65 7.53 -6.76
C GLY A 92 1.50 7.80 -7.75
N LEU A 93 1.73 8.64 -8.76
CA LEU A 93 0.78 8.91 -9.83
C LEU A 93 0.54 7.66 -10.69
N ARG A 94 1.62 6.99 -11.10
CA ARG A 94 1.54 5.73 -11.85
C ARG A 94 0.78 4.65 -11.07
N ALA A 95 1.05 4.49 -9.76
CA ALA A 95 0.35 3.56 -8.88
C ALA A 95 -1.17 3.82 -8.85
N SER A 96 -1.57 5.09 -8.81
CA SER A 96 -2.98 5.48 -8.85
C SER A 96 -3.63 5.13 -10.18
N ALA A 97 -2.91 5.33 -11.30
CA ALA A 97 -3.39 4.97 -12.63
C ALA A 97 -3.55 3.46 -12.83
N ILE A 98 -2.66 2.63 -12.26
CA ILE A 98 -2.76 1.17 -12.42
C ILE A 98 -3.74 0.51 -11.45
N ALA A 99 -4.04 1.13 -10.30
CA ALA A 99 -4.91 0.56 -9.27
C ALA A 99 -6.37 0.43 -9.69
N VAL A 100 -6.75 1.04 -10.82
CA VAL A 100 -8.09 0.92 -11.41
C VAL A 100 -8.29 -0.42 -12.14
N HIS A 101 -7.21 -1.11 -12.52
CA HIS A 101 -7.28 -2.35 -13.29
C HIS A 101 -7.62 -3.55 -12.40
N PRO A 102 -8.72 -4.28 -12.69
CA PRO A 102 -9.10 -5.48 -11.95
C PRO A 102 -8.00 -6.55 -11.90
N GLU A 103 -7.24 -6.72 -12.99
CA GLU A 103 -6.18 -7.72 -13.10
C GLU A 103 -5.04 -7.47 -12.10
N VAL A 104 -4.68 -6.19 -11.90
CA VAL A 104 -3.68 -5.77 -10.91
C VAL A 104 -4.22 -6.01 -9.51
N ARG A 105 -5.46 -5.58 -9.25
CA ARG A 105 -6.11 -5.75 -7.94
C ARG A 105 -6.18 -7.22 -7.56
N GLN A 106 -6.64 -8.08 -8.49
CA GLN A 106 -6.75 -9.52 -8.29
C GLN A 106 -5.40 -10.18 -8.03
N ALA A 107 -4.36 -9.79 -8.78
CA ALA A 107 -3.00 -10.30 -8.57
C ALA A 107 -2.46 -10.00 -7.16
N LEU A 108 -2.83 -8.85 -6.59
CA LEU A 108 -2.36 -8.43 -5.27
C LEU A 108 -3.20 -8.98 -4.10
N VAL A 109 -4.36 -9.59 -4.33
CA VAL A 109 -5.21 -10.14 -3.24
C VAL A 109 -4.45 -11.18 -2.42
N GLY A 110 -3.83 -12.17 -3.09
CA GLY A 110 -3.07 -13.22 -2.42
C GLY A 110 -1.87 -12.67 -1.65
N VAL A 111 -1.17 -11.68 -2.23
CA VAL A 111 -0.04 -11.01 -1.57
C VAL A 111 -0.51 -10.31 -0.28
N GLN A 112 -1.62 -9.57 -0.34
CA GLN A 112 -2.16 -8.86 0.83
C GLN A 112 -2.61 -9.83 1.94
N HIS A 113 -3.29 -10.92 1.60
CA HIS A 113 -3.66 -11.94 2.58
C HIS A 113 -2.44 -12.60 3.24
N GLY A 114 -1.33 -12.72 2.51
CA GLY A 114 -0.07 -13.27 3.05
C GLY A 114 0.53 -12.48 4.23
N PHE A 115 0.12 -11.21 4.43
CA PHE A 115 0.54 -10.42 5.60
C PHE A 115 -0.23 -10.77 6.88
N ARG A 116 -1.32 -11.55 6.79
CA ARG A 116 -2.11 -11.94 7.97
C ARG A 116 -1.41 -13.07 8.72
N ILE A 117 -0.42 -12.69 9.52
CA ILE A 117 0.44 -13.58 10.30
C ILE A 117 0.21 -13.30 11.80
N ALA A 118 0.33 -14.33 12.64
CA ALA A 118 0.26 -14.14 14.10
C ALA A 118 1.42 -13.25 14.60
N PRO A 119 1.19 -12.35 15.58
CA PRO A 119 0.04 -12.29 16.47
C PRO A 119 -1.18 -11.53 15.90
N GLY A 120 -1.04 -10.84 14.77
CA GLY A 120 -2.11 -10.08 14.13
C GLY A 120 -1.58 -9.14 13.04
N LEU A 121 -2.50 -8.45 12.37
CA LEU A 121 -2.21 -7.54 11.26
C LEU A 121 -2.94 -6.19 11.42
N VAL A 122 -2.24 -5.11 11.15
CA VAL A 122 -2.84 -3.80 10.86
C VAL A 122 -2.68 -3.51 9.37
N ALA A 123 -3.79 -3.40 8.65
CA ALA A 123 -3.82 -3.19 7.20
C ALA A 123 -4.27 -1.75 6.88
N ASP A 124 -3.38 -0.96 6.26
CA ASP A 124 -3.66 0.38 5.74
C ASP A 124 -4.01 0.33 4.24
N GLY A 125 -5.15 0.93 3.85
CA GLY A 125 -5.55 1.04 2.45
C GLY A 125 -6.75 1.93 2.17
N ARG A 126 -7.52 1.53 1.15
CA ARG A 126 -8.77 2.18 0.72
C ARG A 126 -9.99 1.28 0.83
N ASP A 127 -9.78 -0.02 0.75
CA ASP A 127 -10.76 -1.09 0.68
C ASP A 127 -10.32 -2.32 1.49
N MET A 128 -9.51 -2.11 2.53
CA MET A 128 -9.05 -3.19 3.42
C MET A 128 -10.22 -3.78 4.19
N ALA A 129 -11.12 -2.95 4.71
CA ALA A 129 -12.24 -3.40 5.54
C ALA A 129 -13.43 -3.93 4.72
N SER A 130 -13.56 -3.50 3.46
CA SER A 130 -14.70 -3.80 2.60
C SER A 130 -14.43 -4.93 1.61
N VAL A 131 -13.20 -5.08 1.12
CA VAL A 131 -12.84 -6.04 0.07
C VAL A 131 -11.80 -7.05 0.53
N ILE A 132 -10.68 -6.59 1.10
CA ILE A 132 -9.54 -7.50 1.38
C ILE A 132 -9.75 -8.30 2.67
N PHE A 133 -10.17 -7.66 3.75
CA PHE A 133 -10.40 -8.25 5.06
C PHE A 133 -11.81 -7.89 5.57
N PRO A 134 -12.87 -8.38 4.89
CA PRO A 134 -14.24 -8.15 5.34
C PRO A 134 -14.52 -8.76 6.72
N ASP A 135 -13.68 -9.68 7.18
CA ASP A 135 -13.73 -10.30 8.51
C ASP A 135 -12.84 -9.61 9.55
N ALA A 136 -12.26 -8.44 9.25
CA ALA A 136 -11.45 -7.68 10.19
C ALA A 136 -12.22 -7.40 11.50
N VAL A 137 -11.56 -7.64 12.64
CA VAL A 137 -12.16 -7.51 13.98
C VAL A 137 -12.40 -6.05 14.37
N LEU A 138 -11.66 -5.13 13.75
CA LEU A 138 -11.86 -3.69 13.87
C LEU A 138 -11.69 -3.05 12.49
N LYS A 139 -12.64 -2.17 12.12
CA LYS A 139 -12.67 -1.46 10.85
C LYS A 139 -12.75 0.04 11.14
N VAL A 140 -11.70 0.77 10.77
CA VAL A 140 -11.59 2.21 10.99
C VAL A 140 -11.57 2.90 9.63
N PHE A 141 -12.40 3.92 9.46
CA PHE A 141 -12.30 4.83 8.32
C PHE A 141 -11.74 6.18 8.80
N LEU A 142 -10.46 6.43 8.54
CA LEU A 142 -9.80 7.66 8.94
C LEU A 142 -9.97 8.73 7.87
N THR A 143 -10.74 9.78 8.19
CA THR A 143 -11.02 10.91 7.30
C THR A 143 -10.44 12.22 7.82
N ALA A 144 -10.38 13.22 6.94
CA ALA A 144 -10.03 14.60 7.24
C ALA A 144 -10.65 15.52 6.17
N THR A 145 -10.85 16.80 6.50
CA THR A 145 -11.36 17.79 5.54
C THR A 145 -10.45 17.88 4.31
N ALA A 146 -11.01 18.22 3.15
CA ALA A 146 -10.23 18.36 1.92
C ALA A 146 -9.08 19.37 2.08
N GLN A 147 -9.34 20.48 2.78
CA GLN A 147 -8.34 21.48 3.13
C GLN A 147 -7.20 20.89 3.97
N ALA A 148 -7.50 20.20 5.07
CA ALA A 148 -6.46 19.61 5.93
C ALA A 148 -5.60 18.57 5.17
N ARG A 149 -6.21 17.79 4.27
CA ARG A 149 -5.49 16.84 3.42
C ARG A 149 -4.58 17.55 2.40
N ALA A 150 -5.06 18.64 1.80
CA ALA A 150 -4.27 19.45 0.87
C ALA A 150 -3.07 20.10 1.59
N GLU A 151 -3.29 20.73 2.75
CA GLU A 151 -2.23 21.32 3.57
C GLU A 151 -1.19 20.28 4.01
N ARG A 152 -1.65 19.09 4.44
CA ARG A 152 -0.75 17.99 4.79
C ARG A 152 0.07 17.53 3.58
N ARG A 153 -0.56 17.37 2.42
CA ARG A 153 0.14 16.98 1.19
C ARG A 153 1.16 18.03 0.77
N TYR A 154 0.80 19.31 0.85
CA TYR A 154 1.71 20.43 0.58
C TYR A 154 2.93 20.38 1.49
N LYS A 155 2.73 20.27 2.81
CA LYS A 155 3.85 20.14 3.77
C LYS A 155 4.74 18.93 3.49
N GLN A 156 4.16 17.80 3.07
CA GLN A 156 4.92 16.60 2.68
C GLN A 156 5.76 16.80 1.41
N LEU A 157 5.32 17.65 0.48
CA LEU A 157 6.08 17.97 -0.73
C LEU A 157 7.24 18.93 -0.42
N ILE A 158 6.98 19.98 0.36
CA ILE A 158 8.00 20.93 0.81
C ILE A 158 9.10 20.23 1.62
N ALA A 159 8.73 19.33 2.54
CA ALA A 159 9.68 18.55 3.32
C ALA A 159 10.57 17.62 2.46
N LYS A 160 10.17 17.35 1.21
CA LYS A 160 10.93 16.56 0.23
C LYS A 160 11.71 17.43 -0.78
N GLY A 161 11.74 18.75 -0.60
CA GLY A 161 12.44 19.68 -1.49
C GLY A 161 11.72 19.95 -2.82
N ILE A 162 10.43 19.63 -2.91
CA ILE A 162 9.60 19.90 -4.09
C ILE A 162 8.86 21.22 -3.82
N SER A 163 9.22 22.28 -4.54
CA SER A 163 8.62 23.63 -4.47
C SER A 163 7.62 23.86 -5.57
#